data_AF-E1VMF7-F1
#
_entry.id   AF-E1VMF7-F1
#
_cell.length_a   1.000
_cell.length_b   1.000
_cell.length_c   1.000
_cell.angle_alpha   90.00
_cell.angle_beta   90.00
_cell.angle_gamma   90.00
#
_symmetry.space_group_name_H-M   'P 1'
#
loop_
_entity.id
_entity.type
_entity.pdbx_description
1 polymer ?
#
loop_
_entity_poly.entity_id
_entity_poly.type
_entity_poly.pdbx_seq_one_letter_code
_entity_poly.pdbx_strand_id
1 'polypeptide(L)'
;MKVRLRPSFMAVWYGLRLRPILQIESTWSRRWKARKNLRFAIRNAEVDVPNGVARITASFGLLCSEDVVCSVAPDALLENLLLCADRALYVAKEQGCDQAAQFKGSKVVSLYMGSAKLRLSSLSVPAALR
;
A
#
# COMPACT_ATOMS: atom_id res chain seq x y z
N MET A 1 4.53 21.73 -0.15
CA MET A 1 3.81 21.17 -1.34
C MET A 1 2.52 20.50 -0.87
N LYS A 2 1.33 20.93 -1.33
CA LYS A 2 0.03 20.42 -0.87
C LYS A 2 -0.44 19.29 -1.80
N VAL A 3 -0.38 18.04 -1.36
CA VAL A 3 -0.83 16.89 -2.16
C VAL A 3 -2.35 16.79 -2.08
N ARG A 4 -3.05 17.15 -3.16
CA ARG A 4 -4.51 17.02 -3.25
C ARG A 4 -4.86 15.66 -3.84
N LEU A 5 -5.46 14.79 -3.02
CA LEU A 5 -6.05 13.55 -3.51
C LEU A 5 -7.29 13.87 -4.37
N ARG A 6 -7.52 13.08 -5.42
CA ARG A 6 -8.74 13.24 -6.24
C ARG A 6 -9.96 12.75 -5.45
N PRO A 7 -11.19 13.21 -5.78
CA PRO A 7 -12.42 12.78 -5.10
C PRO A 7 -12.67 11.26 -5.15
N SER A 8 -12.09 10.55 -6.12
CA SER A 8 -12.14 9.09 -6.24
C SER A 8 -11.21 8.35 -5.25
N PHE A 9 -10.46 9.08 -4.43
CA PHE A 9 -9.62 8.56 -3.37
C PHE A 9 -10.22 8.94 -2.03
N MET A 10 -10.51 7.94 -1.23
CA MET A 10 -10.89 8.12 0.16
C MET A 10 -9.71 7.68 1.02
N ALA A 11 -9.08 8.64 1.69
CA ALA A 11 -8.10 8.34 2.73
C ALA A 11 -8.85 8.19 4.05
N VAL A 12 -8.80 6.99 4.63
CA VAL A 12 -9.39 6.70 5.94
C VAL A 12 -8.25 6.55 6.94
N TRP A 13 -8.46 7.01 8.17
CA TRP A 13 -7.53 6.74 9.26
C TRP A 13 -7.81 5.35 9.83
N TYR A 14 -6.77 4.51 9.92
CA TYR A 14 -6.88 3.17 10.50
C TYR A 14 -5.78 3.00 11.54
N GLY A 15 -6.16 3.05 12.82
CA GLY A 15 -5.20 3.10 13.92
C GLY A 15 -4.33 4.36 13.93
N LEU A 16 -3.23 4.33 14.70
CA LEU A 16 -2.41 5.51 15.00
C LEU A 16 -1.38 5.87 13.92
N ARG A 17 -1.01 4.92 13.04
CA ARG A 17 0.06 5.11 12.03
C ARG A 17 -0.27 4.62 10.62
N LEU A 18 -1.41 3.95 10.42
CA LEU A 18 -1.80 3.42 9.12
C LEU A 18 -2.91 4.29 8.51
N ARG A 19 -2.79 4.57 7.22
CA ARG A 19 -3.79 5.32 6.46
C ARG A 19 -4.18 4.50 5.23
N PRO A 20 -5.22 3.67 5.29
CA PRO A 20 -5.77 3.05 4.11
C PRO A 20 -6.26 4.14 3.16
N ILE A 21 -5.77 4.06 1.92
CA ILE A 21 -6.25 4.88 0.83
C ILE A 21 -7.08 3.96 -0.05
N LEU A 22 -8.39 4.09 0.06
CA LEU A 22 -9.32 3.44 -0.83
C LEU A 22 -9.35 4.23 -2.13
N GLN A 23 -8.97 3.60 -3.23
CA GLN A 23 -9.03 4.19 -4.56
C GLN A 23 -10.06 3.42 -5.37
N ILE A 24 -11.17 4.08 -5.70
CA ILE A 24 -12.19 3.52 -6.58
C ILE A 24 -11.75 3.83 -8.02
N GLU A 25 -10.83 3.02 -8.55
CA GLU A 25 -10.42 3.13 -9.96
C GLU A 25 -10.43 1.77 -10.65
N SER A 26 -10.84 1.77 -11.92
CA SER A 26 -11.07 0.57 -12.72
C SER A 26 -9.82 0.00 -13.40
N THR A 27 -8.71 0.74 -13.54
CA THR A 27 -7.56 0.30 -14.34
C THR A 27 -6.25 0.28 -13.58
N TRP A 28 -5.55 -0.86 -13.65
CA TRP A 28 -4.27 -1.10 -12.97
C TRP A 28 -3.20 -0.04 -13.27
N SER A 29 -3.09 0.39 -14.54
CA SER A 29 -2.12 1.40 -14.96
C SER A 29 -2.31 2.74 -14.25
N ARG A 30 -3.55 3.13 -13.97
CA ARG A 30 -3.85 4.38 -13.24
C ARG A 30 -3.63 4.23 -11.73
N ARG A 31 -4.01 3.08 -11.14
CA ARG A 31 -3.69 2.71 -9.74
C ARG A 31 -2.19 2.79 -9.48
N TRP A 32 -1.39 2.22 -10.39
CA TRP A 32 0.07 2.26 -10.32
C TRP A 32 0.63 3.69 -10.37
N LYS A 33 0.15 4.49 -11.33
CA LYS A 33 0.60 5.88 -11.50
C LYS A 33 0.26 6.73 -10.28
N ALA A 34 -0.95 6.57 -9.73
CA ALA A 34 -1.38 7.26 -8.52
C ALA A 34 -0.46 6.97 -7.33
N ARG A 35 -0.13 5.69 -7.11
CA ARG A 35 0.78 5.28 -6.04
C ARG A 35 2.19 5.83 -6.24
N LYS A 36 2.74 5.72 -7.45
CA LYS A 36 4.09 6.24 -7.75
C LYS A 36 4.16 7.74 -7.47
N ASN A 37 3.13 8.49 -7.90
CA ASN A 37 3.03 9.92 -7.65
C ASN A 37 2.90 10.23 -6.15
N LEU A 38 2.10 9.47 -5.41
CA LEU A 38 1.94 9.67 -3.96
C LEU A 38 3.23 9.39 -3.19
N ARG A 39 3.91 8.28 -3.49
CA ARG A 39 5.20 7.95 -2.89
C ARG A 39 6.26 9.00 -3.21
N PHE A 40 6.31 9.45 -4.46
CA PHE A 40 7.22 10.52 -4.88
C PHE A 40 6.91 11.82 -4.15
N ALA A 41 5.63 12.19 -4.02
CA ALA A 41 5.23 13.40 -3.32
C ALA A 41 5.56 13.35 -1.82
N ILE A 42 5.39 12.19 -1.16
CA ILE A 42 5.76 12.02 0.25
C ILE A 42 7.27 12.07 0.43
N ARG A 43 8.04 11.37 -0.42
CA ARG A 43 9.51 11.33 -0.31
C ARG A 43 10.16 12.71 -0.50
N ASN A 44 9.55 13.57 -1.31
CA ASN A 44 10.00 14.94 -1.52
C ASN A 44 9.30 15.95 -0.61
N ALA A 45 8.44 15.49 0.31
CA ALA A 45 7.85 16.36 1.31
C ALA A 45 8.88 16.58 2.42
N GLU A 46 9.20 17.85 2.63
CA GLU A 46 9.94 18.32 3.79
C GLU A 46 8.94 18.70 4.87
N VAL A 47 9.12 18.14 6.06
CA VAL A 47 8.28 18.39 7.23
C VAL A 47 9.09 19.20 8.21
N ASP A 48 8.68 20.45 8.43
CA ASP A 48 9.25 21.29 9.45
C ASP A 48 8.97 20.69 10.83
N VAL A 49 10.02 20.48 11.60
CA VAL A 49 10.00 20.04 12.99
C VAL A 49 10.71 21.11 13.84
N PRO A 50 10.46 21.18 15.16
CA PRO A 50 10.97 22.27 16.00
C PRO A 50 12.47 22.56 15.89
N ASN A 51 13.27 21.56 15.49
CA ASN A 51 14.74 21.65 15.38
C ASN A 51 15.27 21.43 13.94
N GLY A 52 14.44 21.60 12.90
CA GLY A 52 14.90 21.52 11.51
C GLY A 52 13.88 20.90 10.56
N VAL A 53 14.38 20.23 9.53
CA VAL A 53 13.56 19.62 8.48
C VAL A 53 13.70 18.10 8.53
N ALA A 54 12.58 17.41 8.68
CA ALA A 54 12.52 15.95 8.59
C ALA A 54 12.06 15.53 7.19
N ARG A 55 12.73 14.51 6.63
CA ARG A 55 12.27 13.83 5.41
C ARG A 55 11.57 12.54 5.78
N ILE A 56 10.38 12.35 5.23
CA ILE A 56 9.53 11.19 5.53
C ILE A 56 9.40 10.35 4.26
N THR A 57 9.36 9.03 4.42
CA THR A 57 9.02 8.10 3.34
C THR A 57 7.77 7.31 3.71
N ALA A 58 7.10 6.73 2.72
CA ALA A 58 5.93 5.89 2.94
C ALA A 58 6.06 4.58 2.18
N SER A 59 5.67 3.50 2.85
CA SER A 59 5.49 2.19 2.22
C SER A 59 4.02 1.92 1.99
N PHE A 60 3.68 1.14 0.96
CA PHE A 60 2.29 0.85 0.58
C PHE A 60 2.03 -0.64 0.37
N GLY A 61 0.95 -1.13 0.96
CA GLY A 61 0.33 -2.39 0.57
C GLY A 61 -0.73 -2.13 -0.50
N LEU A 62 -0.64 -2.82 -1.63
CA LEU A 62 -1.61 -2.72 -2.72
C LEU A 62 -2.41 -4.00 -2.83
N LEU A 63 -3.70 -3.82 -3.10
CA LEU A 63 -4.65 -4.88 -3.28
C LEU A 63 -5.65 -4.50 -4.37
N CYS A 64 -6.14 -5.48 -5.12
CA CYS A 64 -7.37 -5.35 -5.90
C CYS A 64 -8.42 -6.29 -5.30
N SER A 65 -9.68 -5.84 -5.24
CA SER A 65 -10.78 -6.69 -4.77
C SER A 65 -10.91 -7.97 -5.58
N GLU A 66 -10.71 -7.89 -6.90
CA GLU A 66 -10.67 -9.04 -7.82
C GLU A 66 -9.54 -10.03 -7.52
N ASP A 67 -8.45 -9.54 -6.94
CA ASP A 67 -7.29 -10.35 -6.60
C ASP A 67 -7.49 -11.09 -5.27
N VAL A 68 -8.57 -10.85 -4.52
CA VAL A 68 -8.84 -11.57 -3.26
C VAL A 68 -9.90 -12.64 -3.50
N VAL A 69 -9.50 -13.90 -3.32
CA VAL A 69 -10.43 -15.03 -3.36
C VAL A 69 -11.29 -14.96 -2.09
N CYS A 70 -12.49 -14.41 -2.21
CA CYS A 70 -13.40 -14.25 -1.09
C CYS A 70 -14.49 -15.32 -1.14
N SER A 71 -14.31 -16.40 -0.37
CA SER A 71 -15.41 -17.28 0.06
C SER A 71 -16.03 -16.80 1.38
N VAL A 72 -15.88 -15.51 1.69
CA VAL A 72 -16.20 -14.92 3.00
C VAL A 72 -17.47 -14.09 2.90
N ALA A 73 -18.24 -14.03 3.99
CA ALA A 73 -19.44 -13.20 4.07
C ALA A 73 -19.13 -11.72 3.75
N PRO A 74 -20.08 -10.97 3.16
CA PRO A 74 -19.90 -9.57 2.79
C PRO A 74 -19.39 -8.69 3.94
N ASP A 75 -19.85 -8.98 5.17
CA ASP A 75 -19.50 -8.21 6.37
C ASP A 75 -18.02 -8.37 6.76
N ALA A 76 -17.41 -9.53 6.44
CA ALA A 76 -16.00 -9.80 6.69
C ALA A 76 -15.09 -9.47 5.49
N LEU A 77 -15.66 -9.01 4.38
CA LEU A 77 -14.91 -8.69 3.17
C LEU A 77 -13.93 -7.54 3.42
N LEU A 78 -14.38 -6.47 4.06
CA LEU A 78 -13.53 -5.29 4.31
C LEU A 78 -12.34 -5.63 5.20
N GLU A 79 -12.56 -6.39 6.27
CA GLU A 79 -11.49 -6.83 7.17
C GLU A 79 -10.48 -7.70 6.45
N ASN A 80 -10.93 -8.63 5.61
CA ASN A 80 -10.05 -9.48 4.82
C ASN A 80 -9.24 -8.67 3.79
N LEU A 81 -9.86 -7.67 3.15
CA LEU A 81 -9.15 -6.74 2.25
C LEU A 81 -8.09 -5.95 3.02
N LEU A 82 -8.41 -5.44 4.21
CA LEU A 82 -7.47 -4.69 5.04
C LEU A 82 -6.30 -5.57 5.51
N LEU A 83 -6.57 -6.82 5.93
CA LEU A 83 -5.54 -7.80 6.30
C LEU A 83 -4.60 -8.12 5.13
N CYS A 84 -5.15 -8.33 3.92
CA CYS A 84 -4.33 -8.58 2.73
C CYS A 84 -3.47 -7.37 2.36
N ALA A 85 -4.01 -6.16 2.47
CA ALA A 85 -3.26 -4.92 2.26
C ALA A 85 -2.15 -4.75 3.31
N ASP A 86 -2.42 -5.06 4.58
CA ASP A 86 -1.43 -4.96 5.65
C ASP A 86 -0.30 -5.99 5.48
N ARG A 87 -0.61 -7.22 5.06
CA ARG A 87 0.40 -8.23 4.69
C ARG A 87 1.32 -7.74 3.56
N ALA A 88 0.76 -7.10 2.53
CA ALA A 88 1.58 -6.47 1.50
C ALA A 88 2.44 -5.32 2.03
N LEU A 89 1.87 -4.48 2.91
CA LEU A 89 2.62 -3.40 3.55
C LEU A 89 3.77 -3.92 4.41
N TYR A 90 3.55 -5.01 5.15
CA TYR A 90 4.56 -5.67 5.97
C TYR A 90 5.75 -6.10 5.12
N VAL A 91 5.49 -6.81 4.01
CA VAL A 91 6.55 -7.22 3.07
C VAL A 91 7.30 -5.99 2.51
N ALA A 92 6.59 -4.91 2.16
CA ALA A 92 7.24 -3.69 1.69
C ALA A 92 8.16 -3.05 2.76
N LYS A 93 7.81 -3.17 4.05
CA LYS A 93 8.65 -2.67 5.15
C LYS A 93 9.86 -3.55 5.39
N GLU A 94 9.69 -4.88 5.43
CA GLU A 94 10.81 -5.82 5.62
C GLU A 94 11.86 -5.73 4.51
N GLN A 95 11.45 -5.41 3.28
CA GLN A 95 12.36 -5.30 2.15
C GLN A 95 13.10 -3.94 2.09
N GLY A 96 13.05 -3.13 3.15
CA GLY A 96 13.84 -1.92 3.29
C GLY A 96 13.06 -0.60 3.31
N CYS A 97 11.74 -0.65 3.50
CA CYS A 97 10.87 0.54 3.55
C CYS A 97 10.94 1.41 2.28
N ASP A 98 10.21 2.54 2.26
CA ASP A 98 9.99 3.36 1.07
C ASP A 98 9.63 2.49 -0.15
N GLN A 99 8.77 1.50 0.01
CA GLN A 99 8.49 0.52 -1.03
C GLN A 99 7.02 0.21 -1.11
N ALA A 100 6.62 -0.52 -2.14
CA ALA A 100 5.25 -0.96 -2.19
C ALA A 100 5.16 -2.37 -2.73
N ALA A 101 4.25 -3.15 -2.16
CA ALA A 101 4.05 -4.54 -2.55
C ALA A 101 2.61 -4.75 -2.99
N GLN A 102 2.41 -5.70 -3.90
CA GLN A 102 1.09 -6.13 -4.37
C GLN A 102 0.76 -7.50 -3.79
N PHE A 103 -0.41 -7.58 -3.16
CA PHE A 103 -1.05 -8.83 -2.82
C PHE A 103 -1.91 -9.31 -4.00
N LYS A 104 -1.80 -10.59 -4.34
CA LYS A 104 -2.61 -11.24 -5.36
C LYS A 104 -2.94 -12.70 -5.00
N GLY A 105 -4.21 -13.04 -5.11
CA GLY A 105 -4.77 -14.34 -4.71
C GLY A 105 -4.66 -14.52 -3.21
N SER A 106 -3.60 -15.23 -2.80
CA SER A 106 -3.30 -15.56 -1.41
C SER A 106 -1.87 -15.16 -0.99
N LYS A 107 -1.11 -14.49 -1.86
CA LYS A 107 0.31 -14.19 -1.63
C LYS A 107 0.69 -12.78 -2.10
N VAL A 108 1.77 -12.26 -1.54
CA VAL A 108 2.43 -11.05 -2.07
C VAL A 108 3.27 -11.46 -3.28
N VAL A 109 2.94 -10.94 -4.46
CA VAL A 109 3.49 -11.42 -5.75
C VAL A 109 4.51 -10.46 -6.35
N SER A 110 4.55 -9.22 -5.89
CA SER A 110 5.41 -8.21 -6.50
C SER A 110 5.81 -7.16 -5.50
N LEU A 111 7.08 -6.79 -5.57
CA LEU A 111 7.68 -5.69 -4.85
C LEU A 111 8.08 -4.62 -5.84
N TYR A 112 7.96 -3.38 -5.43
CA TYR A 112 8.15 -2.25 -6.31
C TYR A 112 9.04 -1.19 -5.68
N MET A 113 10.22 -1.04 -6.28
CA MET A 113 11.26 -0.11 -5.87
C MET A 113 11.32 1.02 -6.90
N GLY A 114 10.61 2.12 -6.65
CA GLY A 114 10.50 3.23 -7.62
C GLY A 114 9.82 2.80 -8.93
N SER A 115 10.59 2.71 -10.02
CA SER A 115 10.12 2.26 -11.34
C SER A 115 10.34 0.76 -11.58
N ALA A 116 11.18 0.11 -10.78
CA ALA A 116 11.50 -1.31 -10.94
C ALA A 116 10.42 -2.19 -10.29
N LYS A 117 10.06 -3.28 -10.99
CA LYS A 117 9.17 -4.33 -10.49
C LYS A 117 9.99 -5.60 -10.29
N LEU A 118 10.08 -6.06 -9.04
CA LEU A 118 10.61 -7.38 -8.70
C LEU A 118 9.41 -8.32 -8.54
N ARG A 119 9.38 -9.39 -9.33
CA ARG A 119 8.44 -10.50 -9.07
C ARG A 119 9.02 -11.32 -7.93
N LEU A 120 8.23 -11.46 -6.86
CA LEU A 120 8.61 -12.32 -5.75
C LEU A 120 8.19 -13.75 -6.11
N SER A 121 9.15 -14.60 -6.41
CA SER A 121 8.94 -16.05 -6.48
C SER A 121 8.72 -16.54 -5.06
N SER A 122 7.46 -16.55 -4.62
CA SER A 122 6.97 -17.15 -3.36
C SER A 122 7.72 -16.71 -2.09
N LEU A 123 7.50 -15.47 -1.64
CA LEU A 123 7.62 -15.17 -0.21
C LEU A 123 6.34 -15.64 0.47
N SER A 124 6.42 -16.76 1.19
CA SER A 124 5.40 -17.16 2.14
C SER A 124 5.31 -16.09 3.23
N VAL A 125 4.14 -15.47 3.39
CA VAL A 125 3.85 -14.61 4.54
C VAL A 125 4.15 -15.43 5.82
N PRO A 126 4.92 -14.90 6.78
CA PRO A 126 5.25 -15.61 8.01
C PRO A 126 3.98 -16.11 8.71
N ALA A 127 4.04 -17.31 9.31
CA ALA A 127 2.90 -17.94 9.97
C ALA A 127 2.30 -17.09 11.11
N ALA A 128 3.04 -16.10 11.64
CA ALA A 128 2.59 -15.16 12.65
C ALA A 128 1.44 -14.23 12.19
N LEU A 129 1.14 -14.19 10.89
CA LEU A 129 0.04 -13.41 10.31
C LEU A 129 -1.08 -14.30 9.75
N ARG A 130 -1.09 -15.62 10.03
CA ARG A 130 -2.16 -16.55 9.60
C ARG A 130 -3.41 -16.43 10.45
#